data_AF-A0A8K1CL59-F1
#
_entry.id   AF-A0A8K1CL59-F1
#
_cell.length_a   1.000
_cell.length_b   1.000
_cell.length_c   1.000
_cell.angle_alpha   90.00
_cell.angle_beta   90.00
_cell.angle_gamma   90.00
#
_symmetry.space_group_name_H-M   'P 1'
#
loop_
_entity.id
_entity.type
_entity.pdbx_description
1 polymer ?
#
loop_
_entity_poly.entity_id
_entity_poly.type
_entity_poly.pdbx_seq_one_letter_code
_entity_poly.pdbx_strand_id
1 'polypeptide(L)'
;MNTILFILSVLAMPLCWYFVFQTEAHLVATLPAECNQVLDSVFFYEPERVYTHLSCMDQVGRELYRDFYKFDFAFLIMYGVFHYGMLTRLWPEATKFMRVFSLLTSVFDLLENTCTLLVLTKLPEKDETLALGMALFGRTKWFFAALTGVLMTLGLLRLVLTRLWPEAINFVRVFSLLTSVFDLMENTSTLVTQSKFPEKSDTLALFMSTFCQIKWFLAFVTGGVILLGLIRLAFKKLVSSKQIGAKKTN
;
A
#
# COMPACT_ATOMS: atom_id res chain seq x y z
N MET A 1 -4.65 -17.48 -11.25
CA MET A 1 -3.21 -17.75 -10.97
C MET A 1 -3.09 -19.15 -10.40
N ASN A 2 -2.10 -19.93 -10.84
CA ASN A 2 -1.84 -21.27 -10.31
C ASN A 2 -1.63 -21.23 -8.77
N THR A 3 -2.23 -22.16 -8.03
CA THR A 3 -2.11 -22.23 -6.57
C THR A 3 -0.70 -22.53 -6.09
N ILE A 4 0.04 -23.38 -6.80
CA ILE A 4 1.43 -23.71 -6.48
C ILE A 4 2.29 -22.46 -6.56
N LEU A 5 2.17 -21.69 -7.66
CA LEU A 5 2.92 -20.45 -7.85
C LEU A 5 2.65 -19.43 -6.73
N PHE A 6 1.40 -19.33 -6.27
CA PHE A 6 1.06 -18.47 -5.13
C PHE A 6 1.74 -18.94 -3.85
N ILE A 7 1.65 -20.23 -3.52
CA ILE A 7 2.26 -20.78 -2.31
C ILE A 7 3.77 -20.56 -2.32
N LEU A 8 4.43 -20.80 -3.46
CA LEU A 8 5.85 -20.53 -3.63
C LEU A 8 6.18 -19.05 -3.38
N SER A 9 5.37 -18.12 -3.91
CA SER A 9 5.56 -16.68 -3.63
C SER A 9 5.41 -16.32 -2.16
N VAL A 10 4.42 -16.88 -1.46
CA VAL A 10 4.21 -16.65 -0.02
C VAL A 10 5.40 -17.15 0.81
N LEU A 11 5.95 -18.31 0.46
CA LEU A 11 7.07 -18.91 1.17
C LEU A 11 8.40 -18.19 0.89
N ALA A 12 8.59 -17.68 -0.33
CA ALA A 12 9.81 -16.97 -0.71
C ALA A 12 9.87 -15.53 -0.19
N MET A 13 8.72 -14.86 -0.03
CA MET A 13 8.67 -13.45 0.39
C MET A 13 9.45 -13.16 1.69
N PRO A 14 9.31 -13.92 2.79
CA PRO A 14 10.12 -13.72 4.00
C PRO A 14 11.62 -13.87 3.76
N LEU A 15 12.03 -14.79 2.87
CA LEU A 15 13.43 -15.01 2.54
C LEU A 15 13.99 -13.84 1.73
N CYS A 16 13.25 -13.35 0.73
CA CYS A 16 13.65 -12.18 -0.03
C CYS A 16 13.75 -10.93 0.86
N TRP A 17 12.77 -10.70 1.74
CA TRP A 17 12.86 -9.60 2.71
C TRP A 17 14.06 -9.72 3.64
N TYR A 18 14.36 -10.93 4.13
CA TYR A 18 15.55 -11.14 4.93
C TYR A 18 16.82 -10.70 4.18
N PHE A 19 17.00 -11.10 2.93
CA PHE A 19 18.17 -10.70 2.14
C PHE A 19 18.21 -9.21 1.82
N VAL A 20 17.07 -8.59 1.47
CA VAL A 20 16.98 -7.13 1.26
C VAL A 20 17.38 -6.38 2.52
N PHE A 21 16.85 -6.75 3.69
CA PHE A 21 17.22 -6.09 4.95
C PHE A 21 18.66 -6.34 5.38
N GLN A 22 19.22 -7.53 5.12
CA GLN A 22 20.63 -7.79 5.40
C GLN A 22 21.55 -6.97 4.51
N THR A 23 21.23 -6.83 3.23
CA THR A 23 22.03 -6.02 2.29
C THR A 23 21.90 -4.53 2.57
N GLU A 24 20.71 -4.03 2.92
CA GLU A 24 20.51 -2.65 3.37
C GLU A 24 21.26 -2.38 4.69
N ALA A 25 21.20 -3.28 5.67
CA ALA A 25 21.96 -3.15 6.91
C ALA A 25 23.47 -3.13 6.67
N HIS A 26 23.96 -3.91 5.70
CA HIS A 26 25.37 -3.89 5.30
C HIS A 26 25.76 -2.56 4.65
N LEU A 27 24.93 -2.03 3.73
CA LEU A 27 25.12 -0.70 3.14
C LEU A 27 25.17 0.39 4.23
N VAL A 28 24.23 0.37 5.17
CA VAL A 28 24.15 1.32 6.29
C VAL A 28 25.42 1.30 7.14
N ALA A 29 25.99 0.12 7.38
CA ALA A 29 27.18 -0.06 8.21
C ALA A 29 28.49 0.30 7.50
N THR A 30 28.53 0.20 6.16
CA THR A 30 29.75 0.43 5.37
C THR A 30 29.86 1.86 4.85
N LEU A 31 28.75 2.54 4.58
CA LEU A 31 28.75 3.84 3.90
C LEU A 31 28.66 5.03 4.86
N PRO A 32 29.15 6.22 4.43
CA PRO A 32 28.96 7.48 5.17
C PRO A 32 27.48 7.80 5.35
N ALA A 33 27.12 8.44 6.48
CA ALA A 33 25.73 8.73 6.84
C ALA A 33 24.96 9.54 5.78
N GLU A 34 25.67 10.31 4.95
CA GLU A 34 25.12 11.13 3.88
C GLU A 34 24.61 10.29 2.69
N CYS A 35 25.10 9.06 2.51
CA CYS A 35 24.70 8.13 1.45
C CYS A 35 24.62 6.67 1.86
N ASN A 36 24.29 6.40 3.11
CA ASN A 36 24.12 5.03 3.59
C ASN A 36 22.68 4.49 3.47
N GLN A 37 21.84 5.18 2.69
CA GLN A 37 20.46 4.78 2.43
C GLN A 37 20.34 4.23 1.01
N VAL A 38 19.40 3.31 0.80
CA VAL A 38 19.01 2.91 -0.55
C VAL A 38 17.94 3.90 -1.03
N LEU A 39 18.17 4.60 -2.13
CA LEU A 39 17.20 5.52 -2.74
C LEU A 39 15.84 4.84 -3.00
N ASP A 40 15.84 3.52 -3.22
CA ASP A 40 14.62 2.71 -3.37
C ASP A 40 13.72 2.73 -2.13
N SER A 41 14.31 2.79 -0.93
CA SER A 41 13.56 2.84 0.33
C SER A 41 13.09 4.26 0.70
N VAL A 42 13.44 5.27 -0.10
CA VAL A 42 13.01 6.66 0.07
C VAL A 42 11.72 6.91 -0.73
N PHE A 43 10.60 7.09 -0.03
CA PHE A 43 9.28 7.30 -0.64
C PHE A 43 9.22 8.44 -1.66
N PHE A 44 9.92 9.55 -1.38
CA PHE A 44 9.96 10.74 -2.23
C PHE A 44 11.34 11.39 -2.17
N TYR A 45 12.01 11.51 -3.31
CA TYR A 45 13.23 12.28 -3.45
C TYR A 45 13.21 13.12 -4.73
N GLU A 46 13.94 14.23 -4.68
CA GLU A 46 14.10 15.12 -5.83
C GLU A 46 15.19 14.57 -6.77
N PRO A 47 15.04 14.70 -8.10
CA PRO A 47 16.01 14.20 -9.08
C PRO A 47 17.44 14.71 -8.84
N GLU A 48 17.60 15.94 -8.37
CA GLU A 48 18.90 16.57 -8.13
C GLU A 48 19.67 15.87 -7.00
N ARG A 49 18.97 15.22 -6.06
CA ARG A 49 19.60 14.50 -4.95
C ARG A 49 20.20 13.16 -5.37
N VAL A 50 19.78 12.60 -6.50
CA VAL A 50 20.25 11.29 -7.00
C VAL A 50 21.76 11.31 -7.17
N TYR A 51 22.29 12.30 -7.89
CA TYR A 51 23.72 12.40 -8.14
C TYR A 51 24.50 12.76 -6.88
N THR A 52 24.00 13.67 -6.04
CA THR A 52 24.67 13.99 -4.76
C THR A 52 24.83 12.74 -3.90
N HIS A 53 23.76 11.94 -3.79
CA HIS A 53 23.77 10.71 -3.02
C HIS A 53 24.71 9.63 -3.61
N LEU A 54 24.59 9.34 -4.92
CA LEU A 54 25.41 8.29 -5.54
C LEU A 54 26.88 8.70 -5.72
N SER A 55 27.18 10.00 -5.78
CA SER A 55 28.56 10.51 -5.92
C SER A 55 29.35 10.52 -4.62
N CYS A 56 28.71 10.52 -3.45
CA CYS A 56 29.43 10.39 -2.19
C CYS A 56 29.84 8.96 -1.85
N MET A 57 29.30 7.96 -2.57
CA MET A 57 29.79 6.59 -2.50
C MET A 57 31.11 6.46 -3.25
N ASP A 58 32.07 5.76 -2.66
CA ASP A 58 33.29 5.34 -3.35
C ASP A 58 33.00 4.16 -4.31
N GLN A 59 34.06 3.56 -4.86
CA GLN A 59 33.90 2.42 -5.77
C GLN A 59 33.28 1.20 -5.06
N VAL A 60 33.69 0.94 -3.81
CA VAL A 60 33.19 -0.18 -3.01
C VAL A 60 31.70 0.01 -2.74
N GLY A 61 31.29 1.21 -2.34
CA GLY A 61 29.89 1.53 -2.09
C GLY A 61 29.01 1.37 -3.32
N ARG A 62 29.48 1.81 -4.49
CA ARG A 62 28.75 1.60 -5.76
C ARG A 62 28.62 0.14 -6.15
N GLU A 63 29.62 -0.69 -5.85
CA GLU A 63 29.56 -2.13 -6.09
C GLU A 63 28.55 -2.81 -5.16
N LEU A 64 28.57 -2.49 -3.86
CA LEU A 64 27.56 -2.96 -2.90
C LEU A 64 26.14 -2.56 -3.33
N TYR A 65 25.97 -1.33 -3.82
CA TYR A 65 24.70 -0.82 -4.31
C TYR A 65 24.20 -1.58 -5.56
N ARG A 66 25.10 -1.99 -6.46
CA ARG A 66 24.76 -2.85 -7.60
C ARG A 66 24.39 -4.27 -7.17
N ASP A 67 25.06 -4.79 -6.14
CA ASP A 67 24.76 -6.12 -5.59
C ASP A 67 23.38 -6.15 -4.92
N PHE A 68 22.99 -5.09 -4.22
CA PHE A 68 21.63 -4.92 -3.68
C PHE A 68 20.57 -5.15 -4.77
N TYR A 69 20.70 -4.50 -5.94
CA TYR A 69 19.69 -4.62 -7.00
C TYR A 69 19.61 -6.01 -7.65
N LYS A 70 20.65 -6.84 -7.57
CA LYS A 70 20.55 -8.24 -8.02
C LYS A 70 19.51 -9.00 -7.21
N PHE A 71 19.49 -8.77 -5.90
CA PHE A 71 18.49 -9.36 -5.00
C PHE A 71 17.13 -8.69 -5.16
N ASP A 72 17.12 -7.38 -5.37
CA ASP A 72 15.88 -6.63 -5.51
C ASP A 72 15.09 -7.01 -6.77
N PHE A 73 15.76 -7.32 -7.90
CA PHE A 73 15.05 -7.87 -9.07
C PHE A 73 14.38 -9.21 -8.79
N ALA A 74 15.01 -10.08 -8.00
CA ALA A 74 14.38 -11.34 -7.59
C ALA A 74 13.19 -11.06 -6.66
N PHE A 75 13.34 -10.13 -5.72
CA PHE A 75 12.26 -9.69 -4.84
C PHE A 75 11.07 -9.14 -5.63
N LEU A 76 11.30 -8.27 -6.61
CA LEU A 76 10.28 -7.67 -7.48
C LEU A 76 9.37 -8.71 -8.13
N ILE A 77 9.96 -9.78 -8.68
CA ILE A 77 9.20 -10.87 -9.32
C ILE A 77 8.32 -11.58 -8.29
N MET A 78 8.90 -11.95 -7.14
CA MET A 78 8.19 -12.69 -6.10
C MET A 78 7.09 -11.84 -5.47
N TYR A 79 7.36 -10.57 -5.24
CA TYR A 79 6.44 -9.57 -4.73
C TYR A 79 5.27 -9.34 -5.68
N GLY A 80 5.53 -9.16 -6.98
CA GLY A 80 4.49 -9.00 -8.00
C GLY A 80 3.56 -10.22 -8.09
N VAL A 81 4.13 -11.43 -8.10
CA VAL A 81 3.36 -12.68 -8.09
C VAL A 81 2.54 -12.82 -6.81
N PHE A 82 3.13 -12.52 -5.65
CA PHE A 82 2.45 -12.56 -4.36
C PHE A 82 1.26 -11.60 -4.34
N HIS A 83 1.46 -10.33 -4.71
CA HIS A 83 0.41 -9.31 -4.73
C HIS A 83 -0.73 -9.65 -5.69
N TYR A 84 -0.40 -10.02 -6.93
CA TYR A 84 -1.40 -10.43 -7.92
C TYR A 84 -2.19 -11.66 -7.44
N GLY A 85 -1.49 -12.63 -6.84
CA GLY A 85 -2.05 -13.84 -6.27
C GLY A 85 -2.97 -13.60 -5.08
N MET A 86 -2.59 -12.66 -4.22
CA MET A 86 -3.35 -12.28 -3.03
C MET A 86 -4.61 -11.54 -3.42
N LEU A 87 -4.52 -10.54 -4.31
CA LEU A 87 -5.69 -9.83 -4.82
C LEU A 87 -6.66 -10.75 -5.54
N THR A 88 -6.17 -11.71 -6.32
CA THR A 88 -7.03 -12.73 -6.97
C THR A 88 -7.84 -13.55 -5.97
N ARG A 89 -7.29 -13.82 -4.77
CA ARG A 89 -7.96 -14.62 -3.73
C ARG A 89 -8.88 -13.80 -2.84
N LEU A 90 -8.48 -12.58 -2.52
CA LEU A 90 -9.28 -11.66 -1.70
C LEU A 90 -10.49 -11.11 -2.48
N TRP A 91 -10.33 -10.97 -3.80
CA TRP A 91 -11.32 -10.38 -4.68
C TRP A 91 -11.57 -11.25 -5.92
N PRO A 92 -12.18 -12.45 -5.76
CA PRO A 92 -12.42 -13.36 -6.89
C PRO A 92 -13.27 -12.72 -7.99
N GLU A 93 -14.26 -11.92 -7.59
CA GLU A 93 -15.18 -11.20 -8.48
C GLU A 93 -14.66 -9.83 -8.96
N ALA A 94 -13.50 -9.36 -8.47
CA ALA A 94 -12.99 -8.07 -8.91
C ALA A 94 -12.61 -8.10 -10.39
N THR A 95 -12.82 -6.97 -11.05
CA THR A 95 -12.42 -6.79 -12.44
C THR A 95 -10.93 -7.06 -12.60
N LYS A 96 -10.53 -7.57 -13.78
CA LYS A 96 -9.10 -7.77 -14.11
C LYS A 96 -8.29 -6.49 -13.88
N PHE A 97 -8.92 -5.33 -14.05
CA PHE A 97 -8.38 -4.01 -13.81
C PHE A 97 -7.77 -3.82 -12.41
N MET A 98 -8.44 -4.23 -11.33
CA MET A 98 -7.90 -4.05 -9.97
C MET A 98 -6.59 -4.83 -9.75
N ARG A 99 -6.44 -5.96 -10.45
CA ARG A 99 -5.24 -6.81 -10.37
C ARG A 99 -4.08 -6.25 -11.21
N VAL A 100 -4.35 -5.32 -12.12
CA VAL A 100 -3.30 -4.64 -12.90
C VAL A 100 -2.47 -3.75 -12.00
N PHE A 101 -3.04 -3.16 -10.94
CA PHE A 101 -2.31 -2.29 -10.02
C PHE A 101 -1.10 -2.99 -9.39
N SER A 102 -1.23 -4.25 -8.99
CA SER A 102 -0.08 -5.01 -8.45
C SER A 102 1.01 -5.25 -9.50
N LEU A 103 0.63 -5.41 -10.77
CA LEU A 103 1.61 -5.56 -11.86
C LEU A 103 2.30 -4.24 -12.18
N LEU A 104 1.54 -3.13 -12.15
CA LEU A 104 2.10 -1.80 -12.35
C LEU A 104 3.13 -1.46 -11.29
N THR A 105 2.91 -1.82 -10.02
CA THR A 105 3.94 -1.66 -8.99
C THR A 105 5.26 -2.31 -9.41
N SER A 106 5.25 -3.59 -9.79
CA SER A 106 6.46 -4.30 -10.23
C SER A 106 7.06 -3.75 -11.53
N VAL A 107 6.24 -3.24 -12.45
CA VAL A 107 6.76 -2.63 -13.69
C VAL A 107 7.50 -1.32 -13.38
N PHE A 108 6.93 -0.45 -12.56
CA PHE A 108 7.58 0.81 -12.19
C PHE A 108 8.82 0.59 -11.32
N ASP A 109 8.81 -0.44 -10.46
CA ASP A 109 9.98 -0.89 -9.72
C ASP A 109 11.12 -1.34 -10.63
N LEU A 110 10.81 -2.12 -11.67
CA LEU A 110 11.79 -2.58 -12.66
C LEU A 110 12.40 -1.38 -13.41
N LEU A 111 11.57 -0.41 -13.79
CA LEU A 111 12.00 0.79 -14.50
C LEU A 111 12.87 1.69 -13.61
N GLU A 112 12.49 1.90 -12.35
CA GLU A 112 13.29 2.64 -11.36
C GLU A 112 14.67 1.98 -11.20
N ASN A 113 14.71 0.68 -10.89
CA ASN A 113 15.95 -0.06 -10.67
C ASN A 113 16.86 -0.04 -11.89
N THR A 114 16.26 -0.13 -13.09
CA THR A 114 17.00 -0.02 -14.34
C THR A 114 17.60 1.38 -14.49
N CYS A 115 16.84 2.44 -14.24
CA CYS A 115 17.35 3.81 -14.23
C CYS A 115 18.50 3.97 -13.22
N THR A 116 18.37 3.44 -12.00
CA THR A 116 19.43 3.52 -10.99
C THR A 116 20.72 2.86 -11.45
N LEU A 117 20.63 1.65 -12.02
CA LEU A 117 21.80 0.97 -12.56
C LEU A 117 22.45 1.72 -13.72
N LEU A 118 21.66 2.33 -14.60
CA LEU A 118 22.17 3.17 -15.69
C LEU A 118 22.83 4.46 -15.19
N VAL A 119 22.30 5.08 -14.13
CA VAL A 119 22.95 6.22 -13.49
C VAL A 119 24.29 5.79 -12.89
N LEU A 120 24.32 4.66 -12.18
CA LEU A 120 25.54 4.10 -11.59
C LEU A 120 26.62 3.72 -12.62
N THR A 121 26.26 3.41 -13.87
CA THR A 121 27.24 3.14 -14.94
C THR A 121 27.77 4.40 -15.60
N LYS A 122 27.02 5.51 -15.57
CA LYS A 122 27.42 6.79 -16.18
C LYS A 122 28.25 7.68 -15.26
N LEU A 123 28.26 7.43 -13.94
CA LEU A 123 29.05 8.24 -13.00
C LEU A 123 30.54 8.33 -13.43
N PRO A 124 31.14 9.53 -13.40
CA PRO A 124 30.64 10.79 -12.82
C PRO A 124 29.77 11.65 -13.76
N GLU A 125 29.53 11.24 -15.01
CA GLU A 125 28.70 11.97 -15.94
C GLU A 125 27.24 12.02 -15.47
N LYS A 126 26.63 13.21 -15.54
CA LYS A 126 25.24 13.42 -15.15
C LYS A 126 24.32 13.31 -16.36
N ASP A 127 23.22 12.60 -16.17
CA ASP A 127 22.11 12.43 -17.10
C ASP A 127 20.83 12.77 -16.35
N GLU A 128 20.39 14.01 -16.51
CA GLU A 128 19.19 14.55 -15.83
C GLU A 128 17.92 13.80 -16.23
N THR A 129 17.88 13.23 -17.45
CA THR A 129 16.73 12.47 -17.92
C THR A 129 16.60 11.15 -17.16
N LEU A 130 17.72 10.46 -16.91
CA LEU A 130 17.72 9.23 -16.11
C LEU A 130 17.36 9.50 -14.65
N ALA A 131 17.90 10.57 -14.03
CA ALA A 131 17.57 10.93 -12.65
C ALA A 131 16.09 11.32 -12.49
N LEU A 132 15.54 12.07 -13.46
CA LEU A 132 14.11 12.38 -13.50
C LEU A 132 13.26 11.12 -13.66
N GLY A 133 13.65 10.21 -14.55
CA GLY A 133 13.00 8.92 -14.76
C GLY A 133 12.96 8.09 -13.48
N MET A 134 14.10 7.96 -12.80
CA MET A 134 14.23 7.25 -11.51
C MET A 134 13.24 7.80 -10.48
N ALA A 135 13.23 9.12 -10.26
CA ALA A 135 12.35 9.75 -9.28
C ALA A 135 10.86 9.66 -9.65
N LEU A 136 10.52 9.72 -10.95
CA LEU A 136 9.14 9.57 -11.42
C LEU A 136 8.64 8.13 -11.26
N PHE A 137 9.48 7.15 -11.63
CA PHE A 137 9.14 5.74 -11.50
C PHE A 137 9.04 5.32 -10.04
N GLY A 138 9.94 5.75 -9.16
CA GLY A 138 9.84 5.49 -7.72
C GLY A 138 8.55 6.04 -7.10
N ARG A 139 8.18 7.30 -7.41
CA ARG A 139 6.88 7.88 -6.98
C ARG A 139 5.69 7.06 -7.47
N THR A 140 5.73 6.66 -8.74
CA THR A 140 4.63 5.93 -9.37
C THR A 140 4.51 4.51 -8.80
N LYS A 141 5.65 3.84 -8.55
CA LYS A 141 5.73 2.57 -7.84
C LYS A 141 5.04 2.67 -6.48
N TRP A 142 5.46 3.61 -5.64
CA TRP A 142 4.94 3.77 -4.29
C TRP A 142 3.43 4.07 -4.27
N PHE A 143 2.94 4.86 -5.24
CA PHE A 143 1.51 5.07 -5.41
C PHE A 143 0.74 3.77 -5.67
N PHE A 144 1.19 2.96 -6.64
CA PHE A 144 0.52 1.68 -6.93
C PHE A 144 0.72 0.63 -5.82
N ALA A 145 1.87 0.65 -5.13
CA ALA A 145 2.13 -0.19 -3.97
C ALA A 145 1.14 0.12 -2.84
N ALA A 146 0.94 1.41 -2.53
CA ALA A 146 -0.02 1.85 -1.53
C ALA A 146 -1.45 1.45 -1.90
N LEU A 147 -1.86 1.67 -3.16
CA LEU A 147 -3.17 1.25 -3.65
C LEU A 147 -3.38 -0.26 -3.53
N THR A 148 -2.38 -1.06 -3.89
CA THR A 148 -2.39 -2.52 -3.75
C THR A 148 -2.51 -2.92 -2.28
N GLY A 149 -1.74 -2.29 -1.38
CA GLY A 149 -1.80 -2.53 0.06
C GLY A 149 -3.17 -2.22 0.67
N VAL A 150 -3.80 -1.11 0.27
CA VAL A 150 -5.17 -0.76 0.68
C VAL A 150 -6.16 -1.84 0.21
N LEU A 151 -6.10 -2.24 -1.06
CA LEU A 151 -6.99 -3.28 -1.60
C LEU A 151 -6.81 -4.63 -0.90
N MET A 152 -5.57 -5.01 -0.58
CA MET A 152 -5.28 -6.23 0.18
C MET A 152 -5.84 -6.15 1.61
N THR A 153 -5.65 -5.00 2.28
CA THR A 153 -6.14 -4.78 3.65
C THR A 153 -7.67 -4.84 3.70
N LEU A 154 -8.35 -4.15 2.80
CA LEU A 154 -9.81 -4.19 2.70
C LEU A 154 -10.33 -5.58 2.34
N GLY A 155 -9.63 -6.31 1.47
CA GLY A 155 -9.99 -7.66 1.08
C GLY A 155 -9.86 -8.65 2.24
N LEU A 156 -8.79 -8.54 3.03
CA LEU A 156 -8.59 -9.31 4.26
C LEU A 156 -9.66 -8.99 5.29
N LEU A 157 -9.94 -7.71 5.52
CA LEU A 157 -10.99 -7.27 6.44
C LEU A 157 -12.35 -7.83 6.02
N ARG A 158 -12.70 -7.73 4.73
CA ARG A 158 -13.91 -8.34 4.17
C ARG A 158 -13.95 -9.84 4.45
N LEU A 159 -12.86 -10.58 4.19
CA LEU A 159 -12.81 -12.03 4.40
C LEU A 159 -12.98 -12.41 5.88
N VAL A 160 -12.40 -11.62 6.78
CA VAL A 160 -12.54 -11.80 8.23
C VAL A 160 -13.99 -11.53 8.65
N LEU A 161 -14.58 -10.42 8.20
CA LEU A 161 -15.95 -10.06 8.50
C LEU A 161 -16.96 -11.06 7.92
N THR A 162 -16.79 -11.57 6.69
CA THR A 162 -17.73 -12.54 6.08
C THR A 162 -17.78 -13.83 6.86
N ARG A 163 -16.64 -14.28 7.39
CA ARG A 163 -16.55 -15.54 8.13
C ARG A 163 -17.08 -15.45 9.55
N LEU A 164 -17.04 -14.26 10.15
CA LEU A 164 -17.33 -14.09 11.58
C LEU A 164 -18.69 -13.45 11.84
N TRP A 165 -19.11 -12.57 10.94
CA TRP A 165 -20.35 -11.81 11.05
C TRP A 165 -20.90 -11.47 9.66
N PRO A 166 -21.45 -12.45 8.92
CA PRO A 166 -21.99 -12.26 7.57
C PRO A 166 -22.95 -11.07 7.47
N GLU A 167 -23.78 -10.86 8.48
CA GLU A 167 -24.78 -9.81 8.59
C GLU A 167 -24.16 -8.42 8.69
N ALA A 168 -23.01 -8.29 9.38
CA ALA A 168 -22.28 -7.03 9.49
C ALA A 168 -21.79 -6.52 8.14
N ILE A 169 -21.57 -7.40 7.15
CA ILE A 169 -21.14 -6.97 5.82
C ILE A 169 -22.26 -6.27 5.06
N ASN A 170 -23.50 -6.78 5.16
CA ASN A 170 -24.63 -6.10 4.55
C ASN A 170 -24.81 -4.73 5.20
N PHE A 171 -24.63 -4.65 6.52
CA PHE A 171 -24.66 -3.40 7.24
C PHE A 171 -23.56 -2.43 6.79
N VAL A 172 -22.29 -2.86 6.79
CA VAL A 172 -21.16 -2.04 6.34
C VAL A 172 -21.36 -1.57 4.90
N ARG A 173 -21.85 -2.42 4.00
CA ARG A 173 -22.14 -2.04 2.60
C ARG A 173 -23.19 -0.96 2.50
N VAL A 174 -24.34 -1.15 3.14
CA VAL A 174 -25.45 -0.18 3.10
C VAL A 174 -25.02 1.13 3.73
N PHE A 175 -24.39 1.11 4.90
CA PHE A 175 -23.99 2.34 5.60
C PHE A 175 -22.84 3.06 4.90
N SER A 176 -21.90 2.34 4.28
CA SER A 176 -20.86 2.98 3.45
C SER A 176 -21.46 3.64 2.22
N LEU A 177 -22.41 2.99 1.55
CA LEU A 177 -23.12 3.58 0.41
C LEU A 177 -23.88 4.85 0.82
N LEU A 178 -24.62 4.79 1.93
CA LEU A 178 -25.34 5.95 2.45
C LEU A 178 -24.36 7.08 2.82
N THR A 179 -23.23 6.78 3.46
CA THR A 179 -22.17 7.75 3.76
C THR A 179 -21.72 8.48 2.49
N SER A 180 -21.45 7.75 1.40
CA SER A 180 -21.07 8.35 0.12
C SER A 180 -22.18 9.19 -0.52
N VAL A 181 -23.45 8.77 -0.41
CA VAL A 181 -24.59 9.56 -0.90
C VAL A 181 -24.69 10.88 -0.14
N PHE A 182 -24.60 10.86 1.19
CA PHE A 182 -24.66 12.09 1.99
C PHE A 182 -23.45 13.00 1.79
N ASP A 183 -22.25 12.46 1.57
CA ASP A 183 -21.08 13.24 1.18
C ASP A 183 -21.28 13.95 -0.17
N LEU A 184 -21.83 13.24 -1.16
CA LEU A 184 -22.18 13.83 -2.45
C LEU A 184 -23.22 14.95 -2.30
N MET A 185 -24.24 14.77 -1.46
CA MET A 185 -25.27 15.78 -1.20
C MET A 185 -24.69 17.02 -0.51
N GLU A 186 -23.79 16.85 0.47
CA GLU A 186 -23.06 17.93 1.13
C GLU A 186 -22.21 18.71 0.13
N ASN A 187 -21.39 18.01 -0.67
CA ASN A 187 -20.53 18.63 -1.68
C ASN A 187 -21.33 19.35 -2.76
N THR A 188 -22.44 18.77 -3.21
CA THR A 188 -23.35 19.41 -4.18
C THR A 188 -23.96 20.67 -3.60
N SER A 189 -24.42 20.63 -2.34
CA SER A 189 -24.99 21.80 -1.67
C SER A 189 -23.94 22.90 -1.48
N THR A 190 -22.68 22.53 -1.25
CA THR A 190 -21.54 23.46 -1.18
C THR A 190 -21.31 24.15 -2.52
N LEU A 191 -21.26 23.39 -3.62
CA LEU A 191 -21.07 23.93 -4.97
C LEU A 191 -22.21 24.88 -5.37
N VAL A 192 -23.46 24.53 -5.04
CA VAL A 192 -24.62 25.39 -5.31
C VAL A 192 -24.59 26.67 -4.46
N THR A 193 -24.14 26.58 -3.21
CA THR A 193 -23.98 27.77 -2.36
C THR A 193 -22.90 28.69 -2.91
N GLN A 194 -21.78 28.12 -3.37
CA GLN A 194 -20.70 28.89 -4.01
C GLN A 194 -21.14 29.55 -5.32
N SER A 195 -21.97 28.88 -6.13
CA SER A 195 -22.43 29.43 -7.41
C SER A 195 -23.45 30.58 -7.27
N LYS A 196 -24.15 30.65 -6.13
CA LYS A 196 -25.09 31.73 -5.81
C LYS A 196 -24.45 32.90 -5.07
N PHE A 197 -23.15 32.86 -4.82
CA PHE A 197 -22.47 33.96 -4.13
C PHE A 197 -22.65 35.29 -4.91
N PRO A 198 -23.00 36.41 -4.25
CA PRO A 198 -23.03 36.64 -2.81
C PRO A 198 -24.36 36.36 -2.09
N GLU A 199 -25.40 35.90 -2.79
CA GLU A 199 -26.70 35.62 -2.15
C GLU A 199 -26.58 34.51 -1.11
N LYS A 200 -26.86 34.85 0.15
CA LYS A 200 -26.91 33.86 1.23
C LYS A 200 -28.23 33.10 1.17
N SER A 201 -28.14 31.77 1.27
CA SER A 201 -29.30 30.91 1.40
C SER A 201 -29.18 30.08 2.68
N ASP A 202 -29.90 30.50 3.73
CA ASP A 202 -29.90 29.82 5.03
C ASP A 202 -30.38 28.37 4.90
N THR A 203 -31.29 28.10 3.96
CA THR A 203 -31.78 26.75 3.65
C THR A 203 -30.67 25.85 3.10
N LEU A 204 -29.83 26.34 2.18
CA LEU A 204 -28.72 25.55 1.64
C LEU A 204 -27.64 25.30 2.70
N ALA A 205 -27.35 26.31 3.54
CA ALA A 205 -26.43 26.16 4.65
C ALA A 205 -26.92 25.10 5.66
N LEU A 206 -28.23 25.09 5.96
CA LEU A 206 -28.84 24.06 6.81
C LEU A 206 -28.69 22.67 6.20
N PHE A 207 -28.98 22.50 4.90
CA PHE A 207 -28.82 21.22 4.21
C PHE A 207 -27.37 20.73 4.24
N MET A 208 -26.39 21.59 3.96
CA MET A 208 -24.97 21.26 4.05
C MET A 208 -24.63 20.71 5.44
N SER A 209 -25.02 21.43 6.50
CA SER A 209 -24.75 21.02 7.88
C SER A 209 -25.43 19.68 8.21
N THR A 210 -26.69 19.49 7.83
CA THR A 210 -27.42 18.25 8.09
C THR A 210 -26.81 17.05 7.37
N PHE A 211 -26.47 17.18 6.09
CA PHE A 211 -25.83 16.10 5.33
C PHE A 211 -24.46 15.75 5.90
N CYS A 212 -23.68 16.74 6.32
CA CYS A 212 -22.40 16.53 6.99
C CYS A 212 -22.57 15.72 8.29
N GLN A 213 -23.52 16.08 9.15
CA GLN A 213 -23.79 15.37 10.39
C GLN A 213 -24.23 13.91 10.14
N ILE A 214 -25.13 13.69 9.19
CA ILE A 214 -25.59 12.34 8.83
C ILE A 214 -24.42 11.50 8.30
N LYS A 215 -23.60 12.05 7.40
CA LYS A 215 -22.40 11.40 6.88
C LYS A 215 -21.48 10.92 8.00
N TRP A 216 -21.14 11.80 8.93
CA TRP A 216 -20.26 11.45 10.05
C TRP A 216 -20.89 10.43 10.99
N PHE A 217 -22.18 10.55 11.29
CA PHE A 217 -22.90 9.54 12.08
C PHE A 217 -22.83 8.15 11.43
N LEU A 218 -23.12 8.05 10.14
CA LEU A 218 -23.04 6.78 9.39
C LEU A 218 -21.62 6.22 9.34
N ALA A 219 -20.61 7.08 9.19
CA ALA A 219 -19.21 6.69 9.23
C ALA A 219 -18.82 6.11 10.62
N PHE A 220 -19.24 6.75 11.71
CA PHE A 220 -19.00 6.25 13.07
C PHE A 220 -19.71 4.90 13.32
N VAL A 221 -20.97 4.78 12.90
CA VAL A 221 -21.73 3.53 13.03
C VAL A 221 -21.07 2.40 12.24
N THR A 222 -20.57 2.69 11.03
CA THR A 222 -19.82 1.73 10.22
C THR A 222 -18.52 1.30 10.91
N GLY A 223 -17.74 2.27 11.40
CA GLY A 223 -16.50 2.01 12.14
C GLY A 223 -16.75 1.19 13.42
N GLY A 224 -17.84 1.48 14.14
CA GLY A 224 -18.25 0.74 15.34
C GLY A 224 -18.59 -0.72 15.04
N VAL A 225 -19.32 -1.00 13.96
CA VAL A 225 -19.63 -2.39 13.56
C VAL A 225 -18.37 -3.15 13.17
N ILE A 226 -17.44 -2.51 12.46
CA ILE A 226 -16.14 -3.11 12.13
C ILE A 226 -15.36 -3.43 13.42
N LEU A 227 -15.27 -2.47 14.35
CA LEU A 227 -14.57 -2.65 15.63
C LEU A 227 -15.18 -3.77 16.47
N LEU A 228 -16.51 -3.83 16.59
CA LEU A 228 -17.21 -4.90 17.30
C LEU A 228 -16.95 -6.27 16.66
N GLY A 229 -16.90 -6.33 15.32
CA GLY A 229 -16.50 -7.53 14.60
C GLY A 229 -15.08 -8.01 14.97
N LEU A 230 -14.12 -7.08 15.07
CA LEU A 230 -12.75 -7.37 15.49
C LEU A 230 -12.65 -7.79 16.96
N ILE A 231 -13.39 -7.13 17.85
CA ILE A 231 -13.46 -7.51 19.27
C ILE A 231 -14.02 -8.93 19.41
N ARG A 232 -15.12 -9.24 18.72
CA ARG A 232 -15.73 -10.58 18.73
C ARG A 232 -14.75 -11.65 18.24
N LEU A 233 -13.89 -11.33 17.27
CA LEU A 233 -12.81 -12.22 16.80
C LEU A 233 -11.80 -12.51 17.91
N ALA A 234 -11.32 -11.46 18.59
CA ALA A 234 -10.36 -11.60 19.67
C ALA A 234 -10.91 -12.48 20.80
N PHE A 235 -12.16 -12.26 21.22
CA PHE A 235 -12.82 -13.07 22.25
C PHE A 235 -12.99 -14.54 21.85
N LYS A 236 -13.43 -14.81 20.61
CA LYS A 236 -13.60 -16.20 20.14
C LYS A 236 -12.27 -16.98 20.16
N LYS A 237 -11.16 -16.33 19.80
CA LYS A 237 -9.81 -16.93 19.89
C LYS A 237 -9.39 -17.22 21.33
N LEU A 238 -9.65 -16.29 22.26
CA LEU A 238 -9.32 -16.46 23.68
C LEU A 238 -10.12 -17.58 24.36
N VAL A 239 -11.39 -17.76 24.01
CA VAL A 239 -12.22 -18.85 24.55
C VAL A 239 -11.75 -20.21 24.01
N SER A 240 -11.46 -20.28 22.70
CA SER A 240 -10.98 -21.51 22.07
C SER A 240 -9.62 -21.97 22.60
N SER A 241 -8.70 -21.06 22.96
CA SER A 241 -7.40 -21.44 23.50
C SER A 241 -7.50 -22.05 24.91
N LYS A 242 -8.41 -21.53 25.76
CA LYS A 242 -8.67 -22.08 27.10
C LYS A 242 -9.20 -23.51 27.05
N GLN A 243 -10.11 -23.81 26.12
CA GLN A 243 -10.67 -25.16 25.98
C GLN A 243 -9.63 -26.21 25.56
N ILE A 244 -8.63 -25.83 24.75
CA ILE A 244 -7.54 -26.72 24.33
C ILE A 244 -6.58 -27.02 25.51
N GLY A 245 -6.29 -26.01 26.34
CA GLY A 245 -5.46 -26.19 27.53
C GLY A 245 -6.05 -27.16 28.55
N ALA A 246 -7.35 -27.02 28.84
CA ALA A 246 -8.06 -27.89 29.79
C ALA A 246 -8.12 -29.37 29.36
N LYS A 247 -7.99 -29.65 28.06
CA LYS A 247 -8.07 -31.01 27.50
C LYS A 247 -6.73 -31.76 27.52
N LYS A 248 -5.61 -31.08 27.79
CA LYS A 248 -4.26 -31.69 27.89
C LYS A 248 -3.88 -32.11 29.32
N THR A 249 -4.64 -31.66 30.32
CA THR A 249 -4.38 -31.91 31.74
C THR A 249 -5.18 -33.07 32.32
N ASN A 250 -6.00 -33.74 31.50
CA ASN A 250 -6.74 -34.95 31.82
C ASN A 250 -6.27 -36.08 30.92
#